data_AF-A0A3P6BQ19-F1
#
_entry.id   AF-A0A3P6BQ19-F1
#
_cell.length_a   1.000
_cell.length_b   1.000
_cell.length_c   1.000
_cell.angle_alpha   90.00
_cell.angle_beta   90.00
_cell.angle_gamma   90.00
#
_symmetry.space_group_name_H-M   'P 1'
#
loop_
_entity.id
_entity.type
_entity.pdbx_description
1 polymer ?
#
loop_
_entity_poly.entity_id
_entity_poly.type
_entity_poly.pdbx_seq_one_letter_code
_entity_poly.pdbx_strand_id
1 'polypeptide(L)'
;ESVSVIFERHPDIASKFRPKNQHLRTAYINVLLSLIKTLCQPTKELSKDDMNDAYASLAYLIDAGLNLDWLEEKLEEKKEKQEAGEKRMKEI
;
A
#
# COMPACT_ATOMS: atom_id res chain seq x y z
N GLU A 1 1.24 6.92 10.79
CA GLU A 1 0.59 5.95 11.71
C GLU A 1 1.66 5.05 12.31
N SER A 2 1.45 4.50 13.51
CA SER A 2 2.33 3.46 14.07
C SER A 2 1.82 2.07 13.65
N VAL A 3 2.71 1.08 13.63
CA VAL A 3 2.34 -0.32 13.31
C VAL A 3 1.21 -0.81 14.23
N SER A 4 1.25 -0.48 15.52
CA SER A 4 0.21 -0.88 16.47
C SER A 4 -1.19 -0.41 16.07
N VAL A 5 -1.34 0.84 15.63
CA VAL A 5 -2.65 1.39 15.22
C VAL A 5 -3.21 0.68 14.00
N ILE A 6 -2.35 0.26 13.07
CA ILE A 6 -2.77 -0.48 11.88
C ILE A 6 -3.35 -1.84 12.27
N PHE A 7 -2.67 -2.56 13.17
CA PHE A 7 -3.13 -3.86 13.66
C PHE A 7 -4.36 -3.75 14.58
N GLU A 8 -4.53 -2.64 15.30
CA GLU A 8 -5.75 -2.39 16.07
C GLU A 8 -6.98 -2.19 15.17
N ARG A 9 -6.81 -1.50 14.04
CA ARG A 9 -7.90 -1.28 13.06
C ARG A 9 -8.17 -2.50 12.17
N HIS A 10 -7.11 -3.26 11.88
CA HIS A 10 -7.15 -4.43 11.00
C HIS A 10 -6.48 -5.62 11.71
N PRO A 11 -7.14 -6.26 12.69
CA PRO A 11 -6.54 -7.30 13.53
C PRO A 11 -6.18 -8.57 12.75
N ASP A 12 -6.77 -8.77 11.57
CA ASP A 12 -6.58 -9.93 10.71
C ASP A 12 -5.47 -9.76 9.67
N ILE A 13 -4.77 -8.61 9.65
CA ILE A 13 -3.72 -8.25 8.68
C ILE A 13 -2.65 -9.33 8.53
N ALA A 14 -2.33 -10.06 9.61
CA ALA A 14 -1.27 -11.04 9.64
C ALA A 14 -1.78 -12.47 9.90
N SER A 15 -3.07 -12.74 9.69
CA SER A 15 -3.72 -14.03 10.00
C SER A 15 -3.07 -15.24 9.30
N LYS A 16 -2.61 -15.06 8.06
CA LYS A 16 -1.88 -16.07 7.27
C LYS A 16 -0.37 -15.83 7.19
N PHE A 17 0.11 -14.73 7.77
CA PHE A 17 1.50 -14.31 7.72
C PHE A 17 2.34 -15.09 8.75
N ARG A 18 3.11 -16.09 8.27
CA ARG A 18 3.86 -17.02 9.15
C ARG A 18 5.36 -17.14 8.86
N PRO A 19 6.12 -16.07 8.54
CA PRO A 19 7.57 -16.18 8.46
C PRO A 19 8.16 -16.49 9.84
N LYS A 20 9.09 -17.45 9.89
CA LYS A 20 9.79 -17.84 11.12
C LYS A 20 11.00 -16.95 11.42
N ASN A 21 11.60 -16.38 10.38
CA ASN A 21 12.79 -15.54 10.50
C ASN A 21 12.40 -14.10 10.87
N GLN A 22 13.03 -13.55 11.92
CA GLN A 22 12.76 -12.19 12.41
C GLN A 22 13.16 -11.12 11.40
N HIS A 23 14.28 -11.28 10.69
CA HIS A 23 14.69 -10.33 9.65
C HIS A 23 13.68 -10.27 8.50
N LEU A 24 13.11 -11.42 8.11
CA LEU A 24 12.03 -11.45 7.12
C LEU A 24 10.80 -10.70 7.64
N ARG A 25 10.38 -10.93 8.90
CA ARG A 25 9.27 -10.17 9.50
C ARG A 25 9.51 -8.67 9.41
N THR A 26 10.69 -8.22 9.82
CA THR A 26 11.05 -6.80 9.77
C THR A 26 11.03 -6.26 8.35
N ALA A 27 11.55 -7.01 7.37
CA ALA A 27 11.54 -6.60 5.96
C ALA A 27 10.11 -6.40 5.44
N TYR A 28 9.19 -7.36 5.69
CA TYR A 28 7.80 -7.23 5.29
C TYR A 28 7.10 -6.03 5.93
N ILE A 29 7.31 -5.79 7.23
CA ILE A 29 6.73 -4.63 7.92
C ILE A 29 7.30 -3.31 7.36
N ASN A 30 8.58 -3.26 6.99
CA ASN A 30 9.17 -2.08 6.36
C ASN A 30 8.58 -1.79 4.97
N VAL A 31 8.31 -2.84 4.18
CA VAL A 31 7.62 -2.70 2.89
C VAL A 31 6.19 -2.20 3.10
N LEU A 32 5.44 -2.77 4.06
CA LEU A 32 4.10 -2.31 4.41
C LEU A 32 4.07 -0.83 4.84
N LEU A 33 5.00 -0.43 5.71
CA LEU A 33 5.10 0.97 6.14
C LEU A 33 5.45 1.91 4.99
N SER A 34 6.34 1.48 4.08
CA SER A 34 6.68 2.25 2.88
C SER A 34 5.47 2.41 1.96
N LEU A 35 4.71 1.33 1.71
CA LEU A 35 3.48 1.37 0.92
C LEU A 35 2.45 2.35 1.51
N ILE A 36 2.21 2.27 2.82
CA ILE A 36 1.29 3.19 3.51
C ILE A 36 1.77 4.64 3.36
N LYS A 37 3.08 4.88 3.52
CA LYS A 37 3.66 6.22 3.35
C LYS A 37 3.42 6.77 1.94
N THR A 38 3.66 5.96 0.90
CA THR A 38 3.37 6.32 -0.50
C THR A 38 1.89 6.63 -0.69
N LEU A 39 1.00 5.83 -0.11
CA LEU A 39 -0.45 6.06 -0.16
C LEU A 39 -0.91 7.30 0.61
N CYS A 40 -0.16 7.78 1.60
CA CYS A 40 -0.43 9.05 2.29
C CYS A 40 0.01 10.29 1.51
N GLN A 41 0.87 10.17 0.48
CA GLN A 41 1.31 11.33 -0.30
C GLN A 41 0.16 11.91 -1.16
N PRO A 42 0.17 13.21 -1.47
CA PRO A 42 -0.78 13.79 -2.43
C PRO A 42 -0.72 13.09 -3.79
N THR A 43 -1.86 12.84 -4.43
CA THR A 43 -1.92 12.18 -5.76
C THR A 43 -1.11 12.91 -6.84
N LYS A 44 -1.05 14.25 -6.77
CA LYS A 44 -0.25 15.10 -7.65
C LYS A 44 1.27 14.92 -7.51
N GLU A 45 1.73 14.35 -6.40
CA GLU A 45 3.15 14.11 -6.12
C GLU A 45 3.56 12.67 -6.46
N LEU A 46 2.60 11.79 -6.75
CA LEU A 46 2.89 10.43 -7.19
C LEU A 46 3.01 10.38 -8.71
N SER A 47 4.11 9.82 -9.17
CA SER A 47 4.30 9.44 -10.57
C SER A 47 3.55 8.15 -10.91
N LYS A 48 3.55 7.78 -12.20
CA LYS A 48 3.05 6.47 -12.65
C LYS A 48 3.91 5.33 -12.12
N ASP A 49 5.22 5.55 -12.01
CA ASP A 49 6.15 4.56 -11.50
C ASP A 49 5.94 4.33 -10.00
N ASP A 50 5.71 5.39 -9.20
CA ASP A 50 5.37 5.25 -7.78
C ASP A 50 4.10 4.43 -7.56
N MET A 51 3.09 4.59 -8.43
CA MET A 51 1.87 3.80 -8.38
C MET A 51 2.14 2.34 -8.76
N ASN A 52 2.92 2.07 -9.81
CA ASN A 52 3.30 0.72 -10.20
C ASN A 52 4.07 0.00 -9.09
N ASP A 53 5.02 0.69 -8.46
CA ASP A 53 5.79 0.17 -7.33
C ASP A 53 4.91 -0.10 -6.11
N ALA A 54 3.89 0.72 -5.88
CA ALA A 54 2.89 0.48 -4.84
C ALA A 54 2.07 -0.79 -5.11
N TYR A 55 1.62 -1.02 -6.35
CA TYR A 55 0.94 -2.26 -6.74
C TYR A 55 1.84 -3.48 -6.58
N ALA A 56 3.11 -3.39 -7.02
CA ALA A 56 4.07 -4.47 -6.87
C ALA A 56 4.35 -4.80 -5.39
N SER A 57 4.49 -3.78 -4.56
CA SER A 57 4.68 -3.92 -3.11
C SER A 57 3.46 -4.57 -2.44
N LEU A 58 2.25 -4.16 -2.83
CA LEU A 58 1.01 -4.74 -2.31
C LEU A 58 0.91 -6.24 -2.67
N ALA A 59 1.13 -6.59 -3.93
CA ALA A 59 1.12 -7.99 -4.39
C ALA A 59 2.13 -8.85 -3.63
N TYR A 60 3.37 -8.35 -3.46
CA TYR A 60 4.41 -9.03 -2.70
C TYR A 60 4.02 -9.32 -1.24
N LEU A 61 3.33 -8.38 -0.58
CA LEU A 61 2.87 -8.53 0.79
C LEU A 61 1.69 -9.53 0.89
N ILE A 62 0.75 -9.49 -0.06
CA ILE A 62 -0.37 -10.44 -0.14
C ILE A 62 0.14 -11.87 -0.36
N ASP A 63 1.10 -12.05 -1.27
CA ASP A 63 1.75 -13.34 -1.52
C ASP A 63 2.46 -13.90 -0.28
N ALA A 64 2.95 -13.01 0.60
CA ALA A 64 3.53 -13.38 1.88
C ALA A 64 2.48 -13.79 2.94
N GLY A 65 1.19 -13.64 2.64
CA GLY A 65 0.06 -14.00 3.49
C GLY A 65 -0.44 -12.86 4.38
N LEU A 66 -0.13 -11.60 4.06
CA LEU A 66 -0.77 -10.46 4.71
C LEU A 66 -2.16 -10.22 4.10
N ASN A 67 -3.16 -9.99 4.93
CA ASN A 67 -4.48 -9.53 4.48
C ASN A 67 -4.45 -7.99 4.34
N LEU A 68 -4.51 -7.49 3.12
CA LEU A 68 -4.37 -6.06 2.80
C LEU A 68 -5.50 -5.55 1.89
N ASP A 69 -6.68 -6.17 1.94
CA ASP A 69 -7.84 -5.80 1.10
C ASP A 69 -8.16 -4.29 1.21
N TRP A 70 -8.09 -3.74 2.42
CA TRP A 70 -8.33 -2.30 2.66
C TRP A 70 -7.29 -1.38 2.00
N LEU A 71 -6.05 -1.86 1.79
CA LEU A 71 -4.99 -1.14 1.10
C LEU A 71 -5.17 -1.23 -0.41
N GLU A 72 -5.64 -2.37 -0.91
CA GLU A 72 -6.00 -2.56 -2.30
C GLU A 72 -7.10 -1.58 -2.72
N GLU A 73 -8.19 -1.50 -1.95
CA GLU A 73 -9.28 -0.53 -2.20
C GLU A 73 -8.76 0.91 -2.21
N LYS A 74 -7.92 1.29 -1.24
CA LYS A 74 -7.31 2.63 -1.19
C LYS A 74 -6.41 2.92 -2.38
N LEU A 75 -5.69 1.93 -2.87
CA LEU A 75 -4.77 2.09 -4.00
C LEU A 75 -5.55 2.30 -5.30
N GLU A 76 -6.67 1.58 -5.50
CA GLU A 76 -7.54 1.77 -6.66
C GLU A 76 -8.21 3.16 -6.63
N GLU A 77 -8.77 3.58 -5.49
CA GLU A 77 -9.31 4.94 -5.34
C GLU A 77 -8.28 6.02 -5.69
N LYS A 78 -7.02 5.78 -5.34
CA LYS A 78 -5.94 6.74 -5.58
C LYS A 78 -5.59 6.83 -7.05
N LYS A 79 -5.58 5.69 -7.74
CA LYS A 79 -5.38 5.61 -9.20
C LYS A 79 -6.49 6.34 -9.95
N GLU A 80 -7.75 6.13 -9.58
CA GLU A 80 -8.89 6.84 -10.18
C GLU A 80 -8.77 8.37 -10.03
N LYS A 81 -8.36 8.83 -8.83
CA LYS A 81 -8.13 10.27 -8.57
C LYS A 81 -6.98 10.85 -9.41
N GLN A 82 -5.92 10.08 -9.65
CA GLN A 82 -4.80 10.48 -10.49
C GLN A 82 -5.24 10.61 -11.95
N GLU A 83 -5.94 9.62 -12.49
CA GLU A 83 -6.46 9.63 -13.86
C GLU A 83 -7.47 10.76 -14.10
N ALA A 84 -8.38 11.01 -13.16
CA ALA A 84 -9.32 12.12 -13.23
C ALA A 84 -8.60 13.49 -13.19
N GLY A 85 -7.50 13.60 -12.45
CA GLY A 85 -6.64 14.78 -12.43
C GLY A 85 -5.94 15.02 -13.77
N GLU A 86 -5.37 13.97 -14.37
CA GLU A 86 -4.72 14.05 -15.69
C GLU A 86 -5.70 14.47 -16.79
N LYS A 87 -6.93 13.94 -16.79
CA LYS A 87 -7.96 14.31 -17.78
C LYS A 87 -8.27 15.81 -17.75
N ARG A 88 -8.47 16.38 -16.55
CA ARG A 88 -8.75 17.83 -16.40
C ARG A 88 -7.60 18.72 -16.87
N MET A 89 -6.35 18.27 -16.74
CA MET A 89 -5.20 19.05 -17.22
C MET A 89 -5.05 19.03 -18.76
N LYS A 90 -5.57 18.00 -19.43
CA LYS A 90 -5.50 17.86 -20.90
C LYS A 90 -6.61 18.63 -21.64
N GLU A 91 -7.65 19.06 -20.93
CA GLU A 91 -8.80 19.81 -21.47
C GLU A 91 -8.62 21.34 -21.40
N ILE A 92 -7.48 21.82 -20.87
CA ILE A 92 -7.09 23.24 -20.79
C ILE A 92 -6.05 23.54 -21.86
#